data_AF-A0A952YXE8-F1
#
_entry.id   AF-A0A952YXE8-F1
#
_cell.length_a   1.000
_cell.length_b   1.000
_cell.length_c   1.000
_cell.angle_alpha   90.00
_cell.angle_beta   90.00
_cell.angle_gamma   90.00
#
_symmetry.space_group_name_H-M   'P 1'
#
loop_
_entity.id
_entity.type
_entity.pdbx_description
1 polymer ?
#
loop_
_entity_poly.entity_id
_entity_poly.type
_entity_poly.pdbx_seq_one_letter_code
_entity_poly.pdbx_strand_id
1 'polypeptide(L)'
;MKIADHIRHSLEACDSRDLDKAMLFACLAVDGTAKKMYPQIDKGGERFRKFIVEHLDIIELMHGGLDLQETVFPFKDSKGNVGIKFQDIVYEKFRCNLAHGNELPDGYGVTIKVQDGIQQFMIDIKNQSMTLPESAIYALGLPCVLAPANADQRIGSNSYHYRDPINHYVVDHWWGNVECARRIMDFENQVKVKMDFSNVWPSA
;
A
#
# COMPACT_ATOMS: atom_id res chain seq x y z
N MET A 1 -5.02 11.31 15.83
CA MET A 1 -6.13 11.04 14.89
C MET A 1 -6.43 9.55 14.94
N LYS A 2 -7.69 9.12 14.80
CA LYS A 2 -8.04 7.69 14.81
C LYS A 2 -7.64 7.04 13.47
N ILE A 3 -7.48 5.71 13.43
CA ILE A 3 -7.20 5.02 12.16
C ILE A 3 -8.36 5.24 11.18
N ALA A 4 -9.61 5.21 11.67
CA ALA A 4 -10.79 5.50 10.85
C ALA A 4 -10.73 6.86 10.14
N ASP A 5 -10.21 7.90 10.80
CA ASP A 5 -10.07 9.24 10.19
C ASP A 5 -9.04 9.23 9.06
N HIS A 6 -7.92 8.53 9.24
CA HIS A 6 -6.92 8.38 8.19
C HIS A 6 -7.49 7.62 6.99
N ILE A 7 -8.22 6.53 7.22
CA ILE A 7 -8.89 5.79 6.14
C ILE A 7 -9.90 6.69 5.41
N ARG A 8 -10.75 7.40 6.16
CA ARG A 8 -11.73 8.34 5.59
C ARG A 8 -11.05 9.40 4.72
N HIS A 9 -10.02 10.07 5.24
CA HIS A 9 -9.31 11.12 4.50
C HIS A 9 -8.55 10.59 3.29
N SER A 10 -8.03 9.37 3.35
CA SER A 10 -7.41 8.70 2.20
C SER A 10 -8.41 8.49 1.07
N LEU A 11 -9.61 7.95 1.39
CA LEU A 11 -10.67 7.72 0.42
C LEU A 11 -11.24 9.02 -0.16
N GLU A 12 -11.48 10.04 0.67
CA GLU A 12 -11.92 11.38 0.21
C GLU A 12 -10.92 12.01 -0.76
N ALA A 13 -9.62 11.84 -0.50
CA ALA A 13 -8.56 12.36 -1.34
C ALA A 13 -8.45 11.59 -2.68
N CYS A 14 -8.69 10.28 -2.70
CA CYS A 14 -8.86 9.52 -3.94
C CYS A 14 -10.03 10.08 -4.77
N ASP A 15 -11.19 10.29 -4.14
CA ASP A 15 -12.38 10.83 -4.82
C ASP A 15 -12.13 12.23 -5.40
N SER A 16 -11.35 13.06 -4.70
CA SER A 16 -10.96 14.39 -5.17
C SER A 16 -9.72 14.42 -6.07
N ARG A 17 -9.15 13.25 -6.43
CA ARG A 17 -7.93 13.09 -7.26
C ARG A 17 -6.67 13.73 -6.68
N ASP A 18 -6.61 13.91 -5.36
CA ASP A 18 -5.41 14.32 -4.63
C ASP A 18 -4.66 13.07 -4.15
N LEU A 19 -3.96 12.40 -5.07
CA LEU A 19 -3.41 11.06 -4.84
C LEU A 19 -2.22 11.05 -3.87
N ASP A 20 -1.44 12.13 -3.79
CA ASP A 20 -0.34 12.26 -2.81
C ASP A 20 -0.90 12.37 -1.40
N LYS A 21 -1.96 13.17 -1.21
CA LYS A 21 -2.69 13.23 0.06
C LYS A 21 -3.35 11.89 0.39
N ALA A 22 -3.93 11.23 -0.60
CA ALA A 22 -4.55 9.92 -0.40
C ALA A 22 -3.52 8.87 0.07
N MET A 23 -2.35 8.83 -0.59
CA MET A 23 -1.22 7.97 -0.22
C MET A 23 -0.65 8.31 1.16
N LEU A 24 -0.51 9.60 1.49
CA LEU A 24 -0.10 10.07 2.82
C LEU A 24 -1.01 9.48 3.90
N PHE A 25 -2.33 9.63 3.76
CA PHE A 25 -3.27 9.16 4.75
C PHE A 25 -3.32 7.63 4.84
N ALA A 26 -3.15 6.91 3.73
CA ALA A 26 -2.98 5.46 3.76
C ALA A 26 -1.71 5.05 4.53
N CYS A 27 -0.58 5.72 4.30
CA CYS A 27 0.66 5.47 5.04
C CYS A 27 0.51 5.77 6.54
N LEU A 28 -0.21 6.83 6.92
CA LEU A 28 -0.50 7.14 8.32
C LEU A 28 -1.41 6.10 8.99
N ALA A 29 -2.37 5.55 8.25
CA ALA A 29 -3.20 4.43 8.73
C ALA A 29 -2.35 3.17 8.98
N VAL A 30 -1.41 2.87 8.08
CA VAL A 30 -0.44 1.77 8.25
C VAL A 30 0.43 2.01 9.49
N ASP A 31 1.02 3.19 9.64
CA ASP A 31 1.84 3.54 10.82
C ASP A 31 1.05 3.37 12.13
N GLY A 32 -0.18 3.90 12.18
CA GLY A 32 -1.05 3.81 13.35
C GLY A 32 -1.43 2.38 13.69
N THR A 33 -1.75 1.57 12.68
CA THR A 33 -2.11 0.16 12.85
C THR A 33 -0.91 -0.67 13.28
N ALA A 34 0.24 -0.50 12.62
CA ALA A 34 1.48 -1.18 12.95
C ALA A 34 1.94 -0.88 14.37
N LYS A 35 1.76 0.36 14.84
CA LYS A 35 2.04 0.74 16.24
C LYS A 35 1.15 0.00 17.24
N LYS A 36 -0.13 -0.22 16.93
CA LYS A 36 -1.05 -1.00 17.79
C LYS A 36 -0.71 -2.49 17.79
N MET A 37 -0.35 -3.06 16.63
CA MET A 37 -0.06 -4.49 16.49
C MET A 37 1.31 -4.89 17.04
N TYR A 38 2.30 -4.01 16.94
CA TYR A 38 3.68 -4.30 17.30
C TYR A 38 4.23 -3.31 18.34
N PRO A 39 3.60 -3.15 19.52
CA PRO A 39 4.02 -2.17 20.53
C PRO A 39 5.46 -2.40 21.03
N GLN A 40 5.98 -3.61 20.89
CA GLN A 40 7.32 -4.03 21.32
C GLN A 40 8.46 -3.60 20.38
N ILE A 41 8.17 -3.18 19.15
CA ILE A 41 9.20 -2.77 18.19
C ILE A 41 9.32 -1.25 18.24
N ASP A 42 10.40 -0.69 18.78
CA ASP A 42 10.50 0.77 18.99
C ASP A 42 10.59 1.58 17.70
N LYS A 43 11.30 1.04 16.70
CA LYS A 43 11.59 1.73 15.43
C LYS A 43 10.35 1.76 14.55
N GLY A 44 9.82 2.97 14.31
CA GLY A 44 8.63 3.18 13.48
C GLY A 44 8.75 2.56 12.09
N GLY A 45 9.88 2.75 11.41
CA GLY A 45 10.10 2.17 10.09
C GLY A 45 10.21 0.65 10.05
N GLU A 46 10.63 0.01 11.15
CA GLU A 46 10.66 -1.45 11.26
C GLU A 46 9.23 -2.00 11.42
N ARG A 47 8.42 -1.37 12.27
CA ARG A 47 6.98 -1.69 12.42
C ARG A 47 6.21 -1.54 11.10
N PHE A 48 6.41 -0.42 10.40
CA PHE A 48 5.74 -0.12 9.13
C PHE A 48 6.03 -1.20 8.09
N ARG A 49 7.32 -1.54 7.90
CA ARG A 49 7.74 -2.59 6.96
C ARG A 49 7.20 -3.96 7.35
N LYS A 50 7.28 -4.31 8.64
CA LYS A 50 6.72 -5.57 9.16
C LYS A 50 5.23 -5.68 8.87
N PHE A 51 4.47 -4.60 9.06
CA PHE A 51 3.04 -4.58 8.73
C PHE A 51 2.79 -4.89 7.26
N ILE A 52 3.51 -4.22 6.34
CA ILE A 52 3.37 -4.47 4.91
C ILE A 52 3.69 -5.94 4.58
N VAL A 53 4.83 -6.44 5.07
CA VAL A 53 5.28 -7.83 4.79
C VAL A 53 4.27 -8.87 5.27
N GLU A 54 3.69 -8.70 6.46
CA GLU A 54 2.71 -9.66 7.02
C GLU A 54 1.33 -9.61 6.35
N HIS A 55 1.06 -8.58 5.54
CA HIS A 55 -0.21 -8.38 4.85
C HIS A 55 -0.04 -8.31 3.33
N LEU A 56 1.07 -8.83 2.78
CA LEU A 56 1.30 -8.86 1.34
C LEU A 56 0.23 -9.64 0.58
N ASP A 57 -0.39 -10.66 1.19
CA ASP A 57 -1.52 -11.37 0.63
C ASP A 57 -2.68 -10.43 0.26
N ILE A 58 -3.08 -9.56 1.18
CA ILE A 58 -4.16 -8.57 0.99
C ILE A 58 -3.71 -7.40 0.11
N ILE A 59 -2.47 -6.95 0.29
CA ILE A 59 -1.91 -5.85 -0.51
C ILE A 59 -1.85 -6.28 -1.97
N GLU A 60 -1.30 -7.46 -2.27
CA GLU A 60 -1.21 -7.97 -3.63
C GLU A 60 -2.59 -8.15 -4.23
N LEU A 61 -3.58 -8.68 -3.48
CA LEU A 61 -4.96 -8.86 -3.97
C LEU A 61 -5.52 -7.56 -4.55
N MET A 62 -5.34 -6.45 -3.84
CA MET A 62 -5.83 -5.13 -4.27
C MET A 62 -4.92 -4.45 -5.28
N HIS A 63 -3.60 -4.58 -5.12
CA HIS A 63 -2.59 -3.98 -5.99
C HIS A 63 -2.63 -4.60 -7.40
N GLY A 64 -2.73 -5.92 -7.46
CA GLY A 64 -2.79 -6.73 -8.68
C GLY A 64 -1.45 -6.96 -9.36
N GLY A 65 -1.35 -8.08 -10.08
CA GLY A 65 -0.39 -8.34 -11.17
C GLY A 65 1.05 -8.65 -10.77
N LEU A 66 1.52 -8.21 -9.59
CA LEU A 66 2.90 -8.39 -9.14
C LEU A 66 2.97 -9.29 -7.91
N ASP A 67 3.95 -10.19 -7.92
CA ASP A 67 4.44 -10.87 -6.72
C ASP A 67 5.42 -9.91 -6.01
N LEU A 68 4.89 -9.08 -5.11
CA LEU A 68 5.63 -8.09 -4.33
C LEU A 68 6.51 -8.75 -3.27
N GLN A 69 6.14 -9.95 -2.82
CA GLN A 69 6.96 -10.76 -1.90
C GLN A 69 8.29 -11.15 -2.57
N GLU A 70 8.23 -11.74 -3.76
CA GLU A 70 9.39 -12.28 -4.45
C GLU A 70 10.14 -11.27 -5.30
N THR A 71 9.47 -10.25 -5.83
CA THR A 71 10.10 -9.23 -6.69
C THR A 71 11.14 -8.42 -5.89
N VAL A 72 12.30 -8.15 -6.50
CA VAL A 72 13.32 -7.23 -5.99
C VAL A 72 13.57 -6.18 -7.06
N PHE A 73 13.36 -4.91 -6.74
CA PHE A 73 13.51 -3.84 -7.71
C PHE A 73 14.96 -3.39 -7.79
N PRO A 74 15.49 -3.13 -8.99
CA PRO A 74 16.89 -2.78 -9.23
C PRO A 74 17.18 -1.31 -8.90
N PHE A 75 16.60 -0.80 -7.81
CA PHE A 75 16.77 0.59 -7.36
C PHE A 75 17.64 0.65 -6.12
N LYS A 76 18.19 1.83 -5.88
CA LYS A 76 18.95 2.13 -4.66
C LYS A 76 18.04 2.39 -3.46
N ASP A 77 18.36 1.74 -2.35
CA ASP A 77 17.85 2.09 -1.03
C ASP A 77 18.42 3.43 -0.52
N SER A 78 17.94 3.89 0.62
CA SER A 78 18.44 5.09 1.31
C SER A 78 19.93 5.05 1.68
N LYS A 79 20.59 3.89 1.62
CA LYS A 79 22.02 3.68 1.89
C LYS A 79 22.84 3.54 0.61
N GLY A 80 22.21 3.56 -0.57
CA GLY A 80 22.84 3.40 -1.87
C GLY A 80 23.00 1.95 -2.34
N ASN A 81 22.52 0.95 -1.60
CA ASN A 81 22.57 -0.45 -2.03
C ASN A 81 21.48 -0.73 -3.07
N VAL A 82 21.83 -1.44 -4.13
CA VAL A 82 20.89 -1.85 -5.17
C VAL A 82 20.14 -3.11 -4.73
N GLY A 83 18.82 -3.13 -4.95
CA GLY A 83 17.97 -4.29 -4.65
C GLY A 83 16.99 -3.98 -3.53
N ILE A 84 15.97 -3.18 -3.83
CA ILE A 84 14.98 -2.72 -2.86
C ILE A 84 13.69 -3.55 -2.97
N LYS A 85 13.04 -3.81 -1.83
CA LYS A 85 11.74 -4.50 -1.78
C LYS A 85 10.58 -3.48 -1.72
N PHE A 86 9.37 -3.94 -2.00
CA PHE A 86 8.18 -3.08 -2.05
C PHE A 86 7.95 -2.27 -0.75
N GLN A 87 8.04 -2.91 0.42
CA GLN A 87 7.86 -2.24 1.70
C GLN A 87 8.89 -1.14 1.95
N ASP A 88 10.11 -1.30 1.41
CA ASP A 88 11.17 -0.30 1.52
C ASP A 88 10.90 0.88 0.58
N ILE A 89 10.43 0.62 -0.65
CA ILE A 89 9.98 1.68 -1.58
C ILE A 89 8.86 2.51 -0.94
N VAL A 90 7.79 1.85 -0.45
CA VAL A 90 6.65 2.54 0.17
C VAL A 90 7.11 3.35 1.39
N TYR A 91 7.96 2.79 2.23
CA TYR A 91 8.45 3.50 3.42
C TYR A 91 9.35 4.69 3.06
N GLU A 92 10.38 4.46 2.25
CA GLU A 92 11.45 5.43 2.00
C GLU A 92 11.03 6.52 1.02
N LYS A 93 10.28 6.17 -0.02
CA LYS A 93 9.98 7.08 -1.13
C LYS A 93 8.63 7.78 -0.93
N PHE A 94 7.61 7.06 -0.47
CA PHE A 94 6.27 7.62 -0.26
C PHE A 94 6.08 8.12 1.17
N ARG A 95 6.05 7.21 2.15
CA ARG A 95 5.70 7.54 3.54
C ARG A 95 6.62 8.62 4.12
N CYS A 96 7.93 8.45 4.05
CA CYS A 96 8.88 9.39 4.69
C CYS A 96 8.83 10.79 4.07
N ASN A 97 8.71 10.92 2.75
CA ASN A 97 8.62 12.23 2.09
C ASN A 97 7.29 12.91 2.42
N LEU A 98 6.18 12.22 2.17
CA LEU A 98 4.85 12.79 2.37
C LEU A 98 4.59 13.16 3.84
N ALA A 99 5.00 12.32 4.80
CA ALA A 99 4.82 12.59 6.22
C ALA A 99 5.65 13.78 6.73
N HIS A 100 6.74 14.13 6.03
CA HIS A 100 7.56 15.31 6.34
C HIS A 100 7.14 16.55 5.54
N GLY A 101 6.09 16.45 4.71
CA GLY A 101 5.64 17.54 3.85
C GLY A 101 6.56 17.81 2.66
N ASN A 102 7.43 16.86 2.33
CA ASN A 102 8.29 16.93 1.15
C ASN A 102 7.56 16.42 -0.09
N GLU A 103 7.96 16.91 -1.25
CA GLU A 103 7.58 16.31 -2.54
C GLU A 103 8.15 14.88 -2.66
N LEU A 104 7.48 14.05 -3.45
CA LEU A 104 8.02 12.73 -3.81
C LEU A 104 9.30 12.89 -4.63
N PRO A 105 10.28 11.99 -4.49
CA PRO A 105 11.48 12.02 -5.32
C PRO A 105 11.13 11.93 -6.81
N ASP A 106 11.95 12.53 -7.68
CA ASP A 106 11.74 12.53 -9.12
C ASP A 106 11.42 11.13 -9.67
N GLY A 107 10.38 11.06 -10.50
CA GLY A 107 9.90 9.84 -11.13
C GLY A 107 9.11 8.89 -10.21
N TYR A 108 8.97 9.21 -8.92
CA TYR A 108 8.02 8.56 -8.02
C TYR A 108 6.69 9.31 -8.01
N GLY A 109 5.59 8.58 -7.91
CA GLY A 109 4.27 9.17 -7.90
C GLY A 109 3.18 8.12 -7.81
N VAL A 110 1.92 8.59 -7.87
CA VAL A 110 0.76 7.73 -7.99
C VAL A 110 0.00 8.11 -9.26
N THR A 111 -0.32 7.13 -10.11
CA THR A 111 -1.14 7.36 -11.31
C THR A 111 -2.62 7.21 -11.02
N ILE A 112 -3.41 8.00 -11.74
CA ILE A 112 -4.87 7.83 -11.79
C ILE A 112 -5.18 6.52 -12.50
N LYS A 113 -6.20 5.81 -12.02
CA LYS A 113 -6.75 4.63 -12.68
C LYS A 113 -7.10 4.92 -14.15
N VAL A 114 -6.54 4.12 -15.06
CA VAL A 114 -6.75 4.27 -16.51
C VAL A 114 -8.17 3.84 -16.91
N GLN A 115 -8.63 2.70 -16.40
CA GLN A 115 -9.97 2.16 -16.60
C GLN A 115 -10.33 1.18 -15.46
N ASP A 116 -11.62 0.93 -15.23
CA ASP A 116 -12.08 -0.17 -14.37
C ASP A 116 -11.42 -1.50 -14.72
N GLY A 117 -10.82 -2.15 -13.71
CA GLY A 117 -10.09 -3.40 -13.88
C GLY A 117 -8.66 -3.29 -14.44
N ILE A 118 -8.23 -2.10 -14.89
CA ILE A 118 -6.90 -1.89 -15.49
C ILE A 118 -6.05 -1.02 -14.57
N GLN A 119 -5.08 -1.64 -13.91
CA GLN A 119 -4.05 -0.97 -13.11
C GLN A 119 -2.76 -0.87 -13.94
N GLN A 120 -2.14 0.30 -13.95
CA GLN A 120 -0.87 0.50 -14.64
C GLN A 120 0.24 0.76 -13.61
N PHE A 121 1.17 -0.18 -13.56
CA PHE A 121 2.39 -0.06 -12.79
C PHE A 121 3.51 0.38 -13.72
N MET A 122 4.18 1.50 -13.41
CA MET A 122 5.25 2.03 -14.24
C MET A 122 6.58 1.93 -13.50
N ILE A 123 7.51 1.19 -14.08
CA ILE A 123 8.87 1.00 -13.58
C ILE A 123 9.81 1.64 -14.58
N ASP A 124 10.51 2.69 -14.17
CA ASP A 124 11.57 3.29 -14.96
C ASP A 124 12.91 2.77 -14.45
N ILE A 125 13.48 1.80 -15.17
CA ILE A 125 14.76 1.19 -14.80
C ILE A 125 15.91 2.19 -14.93
N LYS A 126 15.88 3.04 -15.97
CA LYS A 126 16.95 3.99 -16.25
C LYS A 126 17.01 5.05 -15.16
N ASN A 127 15.84 5.57 -14.76
CA ASN A 127 15.73 6.60 -13.74
C ASN A 127 15.59 6.03 -12.31
N GLN A 128 15.54 4.70 -12.16
CA GLN A 128 15.38 3.99 -10.88
C GLN A 128 14.18 4.49 -10.08
N SER A 129 13.06 4.67 -10.78
CA SER A 129 11.84 5.25 -10.23
C SER A 129 10.64 4.37 -10.52
N MET A 130 9.57 4.60 -9.77
CA MET A 130 8.34 3.83 -9.89
C MET A 130 7.14 4.69 -9.60
N THR A 131 6.16 4.62 -10.49
CA THR A 131 4.84 5.22 -10.27
C THR A 131 3.86 4.11 -9.93
N LEU A 132 3.29 4.20 -8.72
CA LEU A 132 2.31 3.23 -8.23
C LEU A 132 0.93 3.52 -8.81
N PRO A 133 0.10 2.50 -9.07
CA PRO A 133 -1.30 2.73 -9.39
C PRO A 133 -2.09 3.25 -8.18
N GLU A 134 -3.19 3.95 -8.42
CA GLU A 134 -4.18 4.33 -7.39
C GLU A 134 -4.59 3.14 -6.51
N SER A 135 -4.64 1.91 -7.05
CA SER A 135 -4.93 0.71 -6.27
C SER A 135 -3.94 0.45 -5.14
N ALA A 136 -2.70 0.94 -5.21
CA ALA A 136 -1.74 0.82 -4.12
C ALA A 136 -2.21 1.54 -2.85
N ILE A 137 -2.95 2.65 -2.98
CA ILE A 137 -3.54 3.37 -1.84
C ILE A 137 -4.58 2.48 -1.15
N TYR A 138 -5.46 1.86 -1.95
CA TYR A 138 -6.47 0.93 -1.44
C TYR A 138 -5.83 -0.33 -0.84
N ALA A 139 -4.79 -0.86 -1.49
CA ALA A 139 -4.04 -2.02 -1.05
C ALA A 139 -3.36 -1.81 0.31
N LEU A 140 -2.83 -0.61 0.57
CA LEU A 140 -2.24 -0.27 1.87
C LEU A 140 -3.30 -0.01 2.95
N GLY A 141 -4.44 0.56 2.56
CA GLY A 141 -5.51 0.91 3.49
C GLY A 141 -6.37 -0.28 3.96
N LEU A 142 -6.71 -1.22 3.06
CA LEU A 142 -7.59 -2.35 3.39
C LEU A 142 -7.07 -3.23 4.55
N PRO A 143 -5.78 -3.62 4.61
CA PRO A 143 -5.23 -4.35 5.76
C PRO A 143 -5.41 -3.60 7.08
N CYS A 144 -5.37 -2.27 7.07
CA CYS A 144 -5.59 -1.46 8.28
C CYS A 144 -7.04 -1.56 8.78
N VAL A 145 -8.01 -1.63 7.87
CA VAL A 145 -9.41 -1.86 8.22
C VAL A 145 -9.60 -3.27 8.77
N LEU A 146 -9.05 -4.27 8.09
CA LEU A 146 -9.21 -5.67 8.47
C LEU A 146 -8.48 -6.05 9.76
N ALA A 147 -7.44 -5.31 10.16
CA ALA A 147 -6.62 -5.62 11.31
C ALA A 147 -7.45 -5.72 12.62
N PRO A 148 -7.39 -6.85 13.36
CA PRO A 148 -8.13 -7.02 14.62
C PRO A 148 -7.88 -5.92 15.65
N ALA A 149 -6.67 -5.34 15.65
CA ALA A 149 -6.30 -4.20 16.51
C ALA A 149 -7.13 -2.92 16.27
N ASN A 150 -7.89 -2.87 15.18
CA ASN A 150 -8.76 -1.78 14.78
C ASN A 150 -10.25 -2.15 14.81
N ALA A 151 -10.65 -3.27 15.43
CA ALA A 151 -12.04 -3.69 15.52
C ALA A 151 -12.96 -2.65 16.20
N ASP A 152 -12.39 -1.74 17.01
CA ASP A 152 -13.07 -0.65 17.71
C ASP A 152 -13.27 0.62 16.86
N GLN A 153 -12.65 0.69 15.69
CA GLN A 153 -12.68 1.86 14.81
C GLN A 153 -14.00 1.91 14.02
N ARG A 154 -14.51 3.11 13.75
CA ARG A 154 -15.69 3.32 12.87
C ARG A 154 -15.55 4.67 12.18
N ILE A 155 -15.94 4.75 10.90
CA ILE A 155 -16.11 6.02 10.18
C ILE A 155 -17.50 6.61 10.50
N GLY A 156 -18.52 5.76 10.62
CA GLY A 156 -19.91 6.16 10.87
C GLY A 156 -20.69 6.43 9.58
N SER A 157 -20.26 5.86 8.44
CA SER A 157 -20.96 6.03 7.16
C SER A 157 -20.71 4.85 6.20
N ASN A 158 -21.79 4.39 5.57
CA ASN A 158 -21.75 3.34 4.54
C ASN A 158 -21.35 3.87 3.16
N SER A 159 -21.07 5.17 3.02
CA SER A 159 -20.63 5.75 1.75
C SER A 159 -19.18 5.38 1.38
N TYR A 160 -18.37 5.01 2.37
CA TYR A 160 -16.95 4.70 2.16
C TYR A 160 -16.74 3.23 1.85
N HIS A 161 -16.00 2.96 0.79
CA HIS A 161 -15.82 1.60 0.29
C HIS A 161 -14.45 1.41 -0.37
N TYR A 162 -13.86 0.23 -0.18
CA TYR A 162 -12.80 -0.26 -1.06
C TYR A 162 -13.40 -1.02 -2.23
N ARG A 163 -12.70 -1.04 -3.36
CA ARG A 163 -13.14 -1.77 -4.56
C ARG A 163 -12.00 -2.57 -5.14
N ASP A 164 -12.26 -3.84 -5.42
CA ASP A 164 -11.49 -4.61 -6.40
C ASP A 164 -12.27 -4.63 -7.74
N PRO A 165 -11.77 -5.25 -8.82
CA PRO A 165 -12.47 -5.29 -10.10
C PRO A 165 -13.86 -5.97 -10.08
N ILE A 166 -14.17 -6.75 -9.05
CA ILE A 166 -15.37 -7.60 -8.93
C ILE A 166 -16.27 -7.13 -7.77
N ASN A 167 -15.69 -6.70 -6.64
CA ASN A 167 -16.38 -6.50 -5.37
C ASN A 167 -16.25 -5.07 -4.83
N HIS A 168 -17.28 -4.65 -4.08
CA HIS A 168 -17.27 -3.43 -3.27
C HIS A 168 -17.37 -3.78 -1.78
N TYR A 169 -16.45 -3.23 -0.98
CA TYR A 169 -16.33 -3.50 0.45
C TYR A 169 -16.65 -2.24 1.24
N VAL A 170 -17.85 -2.15 1.82
CA VAL A 170 -18.24 -1.04 2.71
C VAL A 170 -17.36 -1.05 3.97
N VAL A 171 -16.52 -0.02 4.15
CA VAL A 171 -15.44 0.00 5.15
C VAL A 171 -15.93 -0.36 6.55
N ASP A 172 -17.05 0.21 6.98
CA ASP A 172 -17.56 0.03 8.35
C ASP A 172 -18.02 -1.40 8.66
N HIS A 173 -18.23 -2.26 7.65
CA HIS A 173 -18.57 -3.66 7.85
C HIS A 173 -17.35 -4.57 8.09
N TRP A 174 -16.14 -4.08 7.80
CA TRP A 174 -14.93 -4.90 7.70
C TRP A 174 -13.93 -4.71 8.86
N TRP A 175 -14.17 -3.76 9.76
CA TRP A 175 -13.26 -3.48 10.88
C TRP A 175 -12.95 -4.73 11.71
N GLY A 176 -11.67 -5.12 11.75
CA GLY A 176 -11.19 -6.25 12.53
C GLY A 176 -11.49 -7.65 11.95
N ASN A 177 -12.06 -7.72 10.75
CA ASN A 177 -12.57 -8.98 10.16
C ASN A 177 -11.60 -9.64 9.15
N VAL A 178 -10.29 -9.58 9.39
CA VAL A 178 -9.26 -10.17 8.48
C VAL A 178 -9.49 -11.65 8.18
N GLU A 179 -9.92 -12.44 9.16
CA GLU A 179 -10.20 -13.87 8.95
C GLU A 179 -11.38 -14.11 8.01
N CYS A 180 -12.42 -13.26 8.11
CA CYS A 180 -13.57 -13.33 7.21
C CYS A 180 -13.14 -12.97 5.78
N ALA A 181 -12.38 -11.89 5.63
CA ALA A 181 -11.84 -11.47 4.34
C ALA A 181 -11.02 -12.60 3.68
N ARG A 182 -10.10 -13.22 4.42
CA ARG A 182 -9.29 -14.37 3.97
C ARG A 182 -10.09 -15.59 3.52
N ARG A 183 -11.33 -15.76 3.96
CA ARG A 183 -12.20 -16.88 3.57
C ARG A 183 -13.04 -16.61 2.34
N ILE A 184 -13.33 -15.34 2.04
CA ILE A 184 -14.31 -14.99 1.00
C ILE A 184 -13.70 -14.27 -0.21
N MET A 185 -12.54 -13.64 -0.03
CA MET A 185 -11.83 -13.00 -1.14
C MET A 185 -10.93 -14.03 -1.83
N ASP A 186 -10.69 -13.81 -3.12
CA ASP A 186 -9.99 -14.77 -3.97
C ASP A 186 -8.47 -14.61 -3.91
N PHE A 187 -7.86 -15.13 -2.85
CA PHE A 187 -6.41 -15.15 -2.69
C PHE A 187 -5.72 -16.25 -3.52
N GLU A 188 -6.46 -17.29 -3.91
CA GLU A 188 -5.90 -18.49 -4.56
C GLU A 188 -5.77 -18.33 -6.07
N ASN A 189 -6.74 -17.69 -6.75
CA ASN A 189 -6.70 -17.53 -8.20
C ASN A 189 -6.08 -16.21 -8.64
N GLN A 190 -5.41 -15.51 -7.72
CA GLN A 190 -4.79 -14.25 -8.02
C GLN A 190 -3.57 -14.44 -8.96
N VAL A 191 -3.59 -13.78 -10.11
CA VAL A 191 -2.41 -13.70 -10.97
C VAL A 191 -1.35 -12.80 -10.32
N LYS A 192 -0.21 -13.40 -9.98
CA LYS A 192 0.97 -12.73 -9.43
C LYS A 192 2.19 -13.09 -10.27
N VAL A 193 2.86 -12.08 -10.81
CA VAL A 193 4.07 -12.27 -11.61
C VAL A 193 5.26 -11.73 -10.85
N LYS A 194 6.25 -12.60 -10.57
CA LYS A 194 7.56 -12.17 -10.12
C LYS A 194 8.28 -11.47 -11.26
N MET A 195 8.62 -10.20 -11.07
CA MET A 195 9.41 -9.48 -12.07
C MET A 195 10.88 -9.86 -11.95
N ASP A 196 11.48 -10.26 -13.06
CA ASP A 196 12.91 -10.56 -13.18
C ASP A 196 13.64 -9.40 -13.88
N PHE A 197 14.55 -8.76 -13.14
CA PHE A 197 15.37 -7.64 -13.62
C PHE A 197 16.83 -8.04 -13.86
N SER A 198 17.16 -9.34 -13.88
CA SER A 198 18.53 -9.83 -14.01
C SER A 198 19.26 -9.30 -15.26
N ASN A 199 18.54 -9.06 -16.35
CA ASN A 199 19.06 -8.53 -17.61
C ASN A 199 19.21 -7.00 -17.65
N VAL A 200 18.64 -6.28 -16.69
CA VAL A 200 18.69 -4.80 -16.60
C VAL A 200 19.22 -4.32 -15.25
N TRP A 201 19.83 -5.22 -14.48
CA TRP A 201 20.39 -4.92 -13.18
C TRP A 201 21.54 -3.91 -13.33
N PRO A 202 21.58 -2.82 -12.56
CA PRO A 202 22.67 -1.86 -12.60
C PRO A 202 23.99 -2.59 -12.38
N SER A 203 24.93 -2.44 -13.31
CA SER A 203 26.32 -2.84 -13.12
C SER A 203 26.89 -2.10 -11.91
N ALA A 204 27.56 -2.85 -11.03
CA ALA A 204 28.20 -2.34 -9.81
C ALA A 204 29.22 -1.23 -10.10
#